data_AF-A0A9D5HP31-F1
#
_entry.id   AF-A0A9D5HP31-F1
#
_cell.length_a   1.000
_cell.length_b   1.000
_cell.length_c   1.000
_cell.angle_alpha   90.00
_cell.angle_beta   90.00
_cell.angle_gamma   90.00
#
_symmetry.space_group_name_H-M   'P 1'
#
loop_
_entity.id
_entity.type
_entity.pdbx_description
1 polymer ?
#
loop_
_entity_poly.entity_id
_entity_poly.type
_entity_poly.pdbx_seq_one_letter_code
_entity_poly.pdbx_strand_id
1 'polypeptide(L)'
;MLLLFFLLLTSFLPCNTSHPLDPLTPSEFTTIQHTLKTSHLFSSSPPPSFQYIGLADPDKTDILNSLSDHHNSPPPPRRAFIIARSGHKTHEIILDITTKTIILNTVYTGFGFPMFNFEEQTAASNLPFNYTPFLKSIKKRRIKLSEVVCTTFSVGWFGEVEKTTKRVLKILCFLTGDTVNLYMRPVEGITIVVDLDVMEIVDYKDSWANWKFHLGFDVRASAVISLASVQELEHTMYKQVPYKGFVSELFVPYQDPTEEWYYKTLFDAGELGFGLLTVSLQPLTNYPGNAEFFDGCYASQDGSPMKIKNVFYLFEKYSGDSAWRHTKIGIPG
;
A
#
# COMPACT_ATOMS: atom_id res chain seq x y z
N MET A 1 2.87 -36.75 53.22
CA MET A 1 2.87 -37.07 51.78
C MET A 1 4.05 -36.33 51.16
N LEU A 2 5.22 -36.99 51.09
CA LEU A 2 6.43 -36.46 50.44
C LEU A 2 6.20 -36.48 48.92
N LEU A 3 6.40 -35.35 48.24
CA LEU A 3 6.62 -35.34 46.78
C LEU A 3 8.11 -35.09 46.52
N LEU A 4 8.81 -36.13 46.04
CA LEU A 4 10.12 -36.02 45.44
C LEU A 4 10.00 -35.37 44.05
N PHE A 5 10.72 -34.28 43.83
CA PHE A 5 10.93 -33.69 42.51
C PHE A 5 12.17 -34.34 41.89
N PHE A 6 11.99 -35.16 40.86
CA PHE A 6 13.08 -35.77 40.10
C PHE A 6 13.53 -34.77 39.01
N LEU A 7 14.68 -34.12 39.21
CA LEU A 7 15.37 -33.34 38.18
C LEU A 7 16.15 -34.30 37.27
N LEU A 8 15.63 -34.54 36.07
CA LEU A 8 16.38 -35.14 34.98
C LEU A 8 17.34 -34.09 34.39
N LEU A 9 18.61 -34.09 34.82
CA LEU A 9 19.68 -33.44 34.07
C LEU A 9 19.96 -34.28 32.82
N THR A 10 19.44 -33.86 31.67
CA THR A 10 19.94 -34.32 30.37
C THR A 10 21.26 -33.60 30.10
N SER A 11 22.37 -34.29 30.24
CA SER A 11 23.68 -33.81 29.76
C SER A 11 23.65 -33.76 28.24
N PHE A 12 23.38 -32.58 27.68
CA PHE A 12 23.67 -32.28 26.28
C PHE A 12 25.18 -32.24 26.11
N LEU A 13 25.77 -33.33 25.63
CA LEU A 13 27.10 -33.29 25.01
C LEU A 13 26.97 -32.44 23.74
N PRO A 14 27.71 -31.33 23.58
CA PRO A 14 27.69 -30.57 22.34
C PRO A 14 28.35 -31.44 21.26
N CYS A 15 27.54 -31.94 20.32
CA CYS A 15 28.05 -32.51 19.09
C CYS A 15 28.66 -31.35 18.28
N ASN A 16 29.97 -31.17 18.39
CA ASN A 16 30.68 -30.01 17.87
C ASN A 16 31.17 -30.23 16.42
N THR A 17 30.35 -30.85 15.57
CA THR A 17 30.65 -30.98 14.14
C THR A 17 29.65 -30.13 13.35
N SER A 18 30.04 -28.89 13.04
CA SER A 18 29.24 -28.03 12.15
C SER A 18 29.29 -28.63 10.75
N HIS A 19 28.12 -28.86 10.18
CA HIS A 19 27.97 -29.36 8.83
C HIS A 19 28.29 -28.23 7.83
N PRO A 20 28.98 -28.49 6.70
CA PRO A 20 29.36 -27.45 5.74
C PRO A 20 28.19 -26.61 5.18
N LEU A 21 26.99 -27.18 5.15
CA LEU A 21 25.75 -26.52 4.72
C LEU A 21 24.92 -25.91 5.87
N ASP A 22 25.44 -25.92 7.11
CA ASP A 22 24.77 -25.26 8.22
C ASP A 22 24.61 -23.76 7.93
N PRO A 23 23.48 -23.16 8.34
CA PRO A 23 23.28 -21.72 8.19
C PRO A 23 24.40 -20.94 8.89
N LEU A 24 24.59 -19.70 8.46
CA LEU A 24 25.54 -18.80 9.10
C LEU A 24 25.16 -18.56 10.56
N THR A 25 26.15 -18.64 11.44
CA THR A 25 25.97 -18.42 12.87
C THR A 25 26.01 -16.92 13.22
N PRO A 26 25.47 -16.50 14.38
CA PRO A 26 25.51 -15.09 14.80
C PRO A 26 26.93 -14.48 14.86
N SER A 27 27.93 -15.27 15.26
CA SER A 27 29.34 -14.83 15.27
C SER A 27 29.90 -14.65 13.87
N GLU A 28 29.46 -15.46 12.90
CA GLU A 28 29.81 -15.31 11.49
C GLU A 28 29.18 -14.07 10.88
N PHE A 29 27.90 -13.79 11.14
CA PHE A 29 27.27 -12.53 10.74
C PHE A 29 28.03 -11.31 11.29
N THR A 30 28.43 -11.37 12.55
CA THR A 30 29.22 -10.30 13.20
C THR A 30 30.57 -10.13 12.51
N THR A 31 31.25 -11.24 12.19
CA THR A 31 32.53 -11.24 11.47
C THR A 31 32.38 -10.64 10.07
N ILE A 32 31.38 -11.07 9.31
CA ILE A 32 31.07 -10.56 7.96
C ILE A 32 30.82 -9.05 8.02
N GLN A 33 29.93 -8.59 8.91
CA GLN A 33 29.63 -7.17 9.05
C GLN A 33 30.87 -6.34 9.42
N HIS A 34 31.68 -6.83 10.36
CA HIS A 34 32.89 -6.13 10.78
C HIS A 34 33.90 -6.03 9.63
N THR A 35 34.19 -7.13 8.94
CA THR A 35 35.11 -7.16 7.80
C THR A 35 34.65 -6.24 6.67
N LEU A 36 33.35 -6.23 6.34
CA LEU A 36 32.83 -5.36 5.28
C LEU A 36 32.87 -3.89 5.67
N LYS A 37 32.44 -3.53 6.89
CA LYS A 37 32.44 -2.13 7.38
C LYS A 37 33.85 -1.53 7.53
N THR A 38 34.85 -2.37 7.79
CA THR A 38 36.26 -1.95 7.90
C THR A 38 36.97 -1.94 6.55
N SER A 39 36.37 -2.49 5.51
CA SER A 39 36.93 -2.49 4.17
C SER A 39 36.83 -1.11 3.51
N HIS A 40 37.78 -0.79 2.64
CA HIS A 40 37.78 0.43 1.83
C HIS A 40 36.63 0.48 0.81
N LEU A 41 35.95 -0.65 0.56
CA LEU A 41 34.84 -0.73 -0.41
C LEU A 41 33.62 0.10 0.02
N PHE A 42 33.45 0.30 1.33
CA PHE A 42 32.29 0.97 1.90
C PHE A 42 32.66 2.18 2.76
N SER A 43 33.75 2.88 2.40
CA SER A 43 34.15 4.13 3.06
C SER A 43 33.26 5.33 2.71
N SER A 44 32.30 5.14 1.79
CA SER A 44 31.32 6.14 1.35
C SER A 44 30.30 6.46 2.46
N SER A 45 29.85 7.72 2.51
CA SER A 45 28.63 8.11 3.24
C SER A 45 27.46 8.19 2.25
N PRO A 46 26.27 7.64 2.55
CA PRO A 46 25.88 6.92 3.77
C PRO A 46 26.50 5.52 3.89
N PRO A 47 26.49 4.92 5.10
CA PRO A 47 27.00 3.57 5.31
C PRO A 47 26.28 2.55 4.41
N PRO A 48 26.93 1.41 4.11
CA PRO A 48 26.34 0.39 3.26
C PRO A 48 25.10 -0.22 3.94
N SER A 49 24.09 -0.56 3.13
CA SER A 49 22.97 -1.39 3.55
C SER A 49 23.13 -2.81 3.00
N PHE A 50 22.69 -3.81 3.77
CA PHE A 50 22.78 -5.21 3.38
C PHE A 50 21.37 -5.71 3.06
N GLN A 51 21.18 -6.21 1.83
CA GLN A 51 19.91 -6.75 1.38
C GLN A 51 19.86 -8.28 1.48
N TYR A 52 21.02 -8.94 1.38
CA TYR A 52 21.13 -10.38 1.55
C TYR A 52 22.50 -10.73 2.13
N ILE A 53 22.51 -11.63 3.11
CA ILE A 53 23.71 -12.31 3.60
C ILE A 53 23.34 -13.77 3.81
N GLY A 54 23.97 -14.66 3.07
CA GLY A 54 23.74 -16.09 3.16
C GLY A 54 25.01 -16.89 2.95
N LEU A 55 24.93 -18.20 3.20
CA LEU A 55 26.01 -19.11 2.86
C LEU A 55 26.22 -19.08 1.35
N ALA A 56 27.47 -18.91 0.91
CA ALA A 56 27.81 -19.17 -0.48
C ALA A 56 27.89 -20.69 -0.65
N ASP A 57 27.02 -21.26 -1.49
CA ASP A 57 26.96 -22.70 -1.71
C ASP A 57 28.36 -23.25 -2.04
N PRO A 58 28.90 -24.17 -1.23
CA PRO A 58 30.16 -24.83 -1.56
C PRO A 58 30.01 -25.71 -2.81
N ASP A 59 31.12 -26.00 -3.50
CA ASP A 59 31.06 -26.91 -4.64
C ASP A 59 30.53 -28.28 -4.19
N LYS A 60 29.60 -28.84 -4.98
CA LYS A 60 28.96 -30.11 -4.68
C LYS A 60 29.99 -31.23 -4.51
N THR A 61 31.04 -31.23 -5.31
CA THR A 61 32.11 -32.24 -5.28
C THR A 61 32.88 -32.18 -3.97
N ASP A 62 33.20 -30.97 -3.50
CA ASP A 62 33.93 -30.76 -2.24
C ASP A 62 33.11 -31.23 -1.03
N ILE A 63 31.79 -30.99 -1.05
CA ILE A 63 30.87 -31.49 -0.02
C ILE A 63 30.84 -33.02 -0.02
N LEU A 64 30.64 -33.64 -1.19
CA LEU A 64 30.55 -35.10 -1.30
C LEU A 64 31.85 -35.77 -0.84
N ASN A 65 33.00 -35.20 -1.19
CA ASN A 65 34.31 -35.69 -0.76
C ASN A 65 34.48 -35.59 0.77
N SER A 66 34.17 -34.41 1.35
CA SER A 66 34.25 -34.18 2.80
C SER A 66 33.33 -35.11 3.62
N LEU A 67 32.15 -35.45 3.08
CA LEU A 67 31.21 -36.37 3.72
C LEU A 67 31.61 -37.84 3.56
N SER A 68 32.30 -38.20 2.48
CA SER A 68 32.71 -39.59 2.20
C SER A 68 33.87 -40.08 3.05
N ASP A 69 34.75 -39.16 3.49
CA ASP A 69 35.96 -39.48 4.24
C ASP A 69 35.95 -38.73 5.58
N HIS A 70 35.10 -39.21 6.49
CA HIS A 70 34.80 -38.61 7.80
C HIS A 70 36.02 -38.30 8.70
N HIS A 71 37.22 -38.78 8.36
CA HIS A 71 38.41 -38.62 9.19
C HIS A 71 39.61 -37.92 8.53
N ASN A 72 39.67 -37.78 7.20
CA ASN A 72 40.90 -37.28 6.53
C ASN A 72 40.71 -36.13 5.52
N SER A 73 39.48 -35.78 5.12
CA SER A 73 39.26 -34.68 4.17
C SER A 73 38.90 -33.38 4.89
N PRO A 74 39.63 -32.27 4.66
CA PRO A 74 39.29 -30.98 5.27
C PRO A 74 37.92 -30.50 4.78
N PRO A 75 37.13 -29.81 5.63
CA PRO A 75 35.85 -29.24 5.20
C PRO A 75 36.07 -28.16 4.14
N PRO A 76 35.10 -27.94 3.24
CA PRO A 76 35.21 -26.89 2.24
C PRO A 76 35.29 -25.49 2.90
N PRO A 77 35.88 -24.49 2.20
CA PRO A 77 35.97 -23.14 2.72
C PRO A 77 34.59 -22.57 3.07
N ARG A 78 34.47 -22.01 4.27
CA ARG A 78 33.21 -21.43 4.75
C ARG A 78 33.09 -20.00 4.26
N ARG A 79 32.23 -19.79 3.26
CA ARG A 79 32.08 -18.52 2.53
C ARG A 79 30.66 -17.98 2.65
N ALA A 80 30.53 -16.66 2.62
CA ALA A 80 29.26 -15.97 2.55
C ALA A 80 29.08 -15.28 1.19
N PHE A 81 27.88 -15.37 0.63
CA PHE A 81 27.43 -14.55 -0.48
C PHE A 81 26.61 -13.38 0.07
N ILE A 82 26.99 -12.17 -0.32
CA ILE A 82 26.42 -10.93 0.20
C ILE A 82 25.94 -10.07 -0.98
N ILE A 83 24.73 -9.55 -0.85
CA ILE A 83 24.23 -8.45 -1.69
C ILE A 83 24.12 -7.21 -0.80
N ALA A 84 24.91 -6.20 -1.13
CA ALA A 84 24.97 -4.94 -0.39
C ALA A 84 24.75 -3.75 -1.32
N ARG A 85 24.19 -2.66 -0.80
CA ARG A 85 24.07 -1.38 -1.49
C ARG A 85 24.94 -0.32 -0.84
N SER A 86 25.66 0.42 -1.67
CA SER A 86 26.44 1.61 -1.28
C SER A 86 26.56 2.56 -2.46
N GLY A 87 26.43 3.87 -2.23
CA GLY A 87 26.50 4.88 -3.30
C GLY A 87 25.51 4.63 -4.45
N HIS A 88 24.30 4.17 -4.12
CA HIS A 88 23.22 3.79 -5.05
C HIS A 88 23.54 2.62 -6.01
N LYS A 89 24.64 1.90 -5.77
CA LYS A 89 25.06 0.72 -6.53
C LYS A 89 24.81 -0.56 -5.75
N THR A 90 24.50 -1.63 -6.46
CA THR A 90 24.40 -2.99 -5.89
C THR A 90 25.74 -3.71 -6.07
N HIS A 91 26.26 -4.25 -4.98
CA HIS A 91 27.48 -5.03 -4.93
C HIS A 91 27.15 -6.49 -4.62
N GLU A 92 27.68 -7.41 -5.42
CA GLU A 92 27.69 -8.84 -5.18
C GLU A 92 29.06 -9.25 -4.66
N ILE A 93 29.10 -9.77 -3.44
CA ILE A 93 30.34 -10.02 -2.72
C ILE A 93 30.40 -11.48 -2.28
N ILE A 94 31.56 -12.11 -2.47
CA ILE A 94 31.89 -13.39 -1.83
C ILE A 94 32.99 -13.12 -0.81
N LEU A 95 32.70 -13.45 0.46
CA LEU A 95 33.62 -13.28 1.57
C LEU A 95 33.98 -14.65 2.16
N ASP A 96 35.27 -14.92 2.30
CA ASP A 96 35.77 -16.07 3.06
C ASP A 96 35.76 -15.74 4.55
N ILE A 97 34.93 -16.43 5.32
CA ILE A 97 34.64 -16.08 6.72
C ILE A 97 35.83 -16.48 7.61
N THR A 98 36.46 -17.60 7.30
CA THR A 98 37.60 -18.15 8.06
C THR A 98 38.83 -17.25 7.93
N THR A 99 39.17 -16.86 6.70
CA THR A 99 40.34 -16.00 6.44
C THR A 99 40.02 -14.51 6.56
N LYS A 100 38.73 -14.14 6.67
CA LYS A 100 38.24 -12.75 6.70
C LYS A 100 38.64 -11.94 5.47
N THR A 101 38.66 -12.58 4.31
CA THR A 101 39.07 -11.96 3.04
C THR A 101 37.91 -11.85 2.06
N ILE A 102 37.88 -10.76 1.29
CA ILE A 102 36.91 -10.58 0.21
C ILE A 102 37.49 -11.24 -1.04
N ILE A 103 36.86 -12.31 -1.50
CA ILE A 103 37.30 -13.07 -2.68
C ILE A 103 36.84 -12.38 -3.96
N LEU A 104 35.59 -11.91 -3.97
CA LEU A 104 34.95 -11.31 -5.13
C LEU A 104 34.13 -10.11 -4.68
N ASN A 105 34.17 -9.04 -5.47
CA ASN A 105 33.26 -7.90 -5.38
C ASN A 105 32.96 -7.40 -6.80
N THR A 106 31.72 -7.56 -7.23
CA THR A 106 31.25 -7.14 -8.56
C THR A 106 30.11 -6.15 -8.39
N VAL A 107 30.12 -5.06 -9.17
CA VAL A 107 28.98 -4.14 -9.23
C VAL A 107 27.97 -4.67 -10.23
N TYR A 108 26.75 -4.95 -9.77
CA TYR A 108 25.66 -5.37 -10.63
C TYR A 108 25.16 -4.20 -11.49
N THR A 109 25.09 -4.41 -12.81
CA THR A 109 24.70 -3.39 -13.81
C THR A 109 23.50 -3.80 -14.66
N GLY A 110 22.90 -4.96 -14.37
CA GLY A 110 21.70 -5.45 -15.06
C GLY A 110 20.42 -4.73 -14.62
N PHE A 111 19.28 -5.28 -15.05
CA PHE A 111 17.97 -4.77 -14.66
C PHE A 111 17.49 -5.36 -13.32
N GLY A 112 16.77 -4.54 -12.55
CA GLY A 112 16.20 -4.95 -11.28
C GLY A 112 17.04 -4.53 -10.08
N PHE A 113 16.45 -4.66 -8.91
CA PHE A 113 17.03 -4.24 -7.63
C PHE A 113 17.01 -5.40 -6.63
N PRO A 114 17.94 -5.40 -5.65
CA PRO A 114 17.85 -6.33 -4.55
C PRO A 114 16.63 -6.06 -3.68
N MET A 115 16.22 -7.09 -2.93
CA MET A 115 15.11 -7.04 -2.00
C MET A 115 15.21 -5.85 -1.03
N PHE A 116 14.06 -5.31 -0.61
CA PHE A 116 14.01 -4.28 0.42
C PHE A 116 14.33 -4.91 1.77
N ASN A 117 15.09 -4.22 2.62
CA ASN A 117 15.21 -4.62 4.02
C ASN A 117 14.09 -3.99 4.86
N PHE A 118 13.99 -4.40 6.12
CA PHE A 118 12.89 -3.97 6.99
C PHE A 118 13.04 -2.50 7.41
N GLU A 119 14.28 -2.05 7.59
CA GLU A 119 14.63 -0.69 7.97
C GLU A 119 14.25 0.33 6.87
N GLU A 120 14.55 0.01 5.61
CA GLU A 120 14.15 0.80 4.43
C GLU A 120 12.63 0.88 4.33
N GLN A 121 11.93 -0.25 4.49
CA GLN A 121 10.47 -0.28 4.43
C GLN A 121 9.83 0.53 5.56
N THR A 122 10.35 0.40 6.78
CA THR A 122 9.88 1.14 7.96
C THR A 122 10.14 2.64 7.82
N ALA A 123 11.32 3.03 7.32
CA ALA A 123 11.64 4.43 7.06
C ALA A 123 10.69 5.02 6.01
N ALA A 124 10.50 4.32 4.88
CA ALA A 124 9.63 4.74 3.81
C ALA A 124 8.15 4.84 4.25
N SER A 125 7.66 3.87 5.05
CA SER A 125 6.29 3.89 5.56
C SER A 125 6.01 5.03 6.54
N ASN A 126 7.05 5.60 7.15
CA ASN A 126 6.94 6.72 8.08
C ASN A 126 6.94 8.09 7.39
N LEU A 127 7.45 8.19 6.15
CA LEU A 127 7.51 9.46 5.40
C LEU A 127 6.15 10.19 5.29
N PRO A 128 5.01 9.53 5.01
CA PRO A 128 3.72 10.21 4.88
C PRO A 128 3.33 11.03 6.12
N PHE A 129 3.68 10.57 7.32
CA PHE A 129 3.29 11.22 8.58
C PHE A 129 3.98 12.57 8.83
N ASN A 130 5.05 12.88 8.08
CA ASN A 130 5.71 14.18 8.08
C ASN A 130 5.46 14.95 6.76
N TYR A 131 4.67 14.40 5.85
CA TYR A 131 4.46 14.97 4.51
C TYR A 131 3.23 15.86 4.48
N THR A 132 3.43 17.18 4.36
CA THR A 132 2.35 18.18 4.44
C THR A 132 1.16 17.91 3.50
N PRO A 133 1.36 17.55 2.22
CA PRO A 133 0.25 17.19 1.34
C PRO A 133 -0.59 16.01 1.85
N PHE A 134 0.05 14.96 2.36
CA PHE A 134 -0.65 13.80 2.95
C PHE A 134 -1.46 14.19 4.17
N LEU A 135 -0.89 14.97 5.08
CA LEU A 135 -1.59 15.45 6.28
C LEU A 135 -2.83 16.28 5.93
N LYS A 136 -2.75 17.11 4.87
CA LYS A 136 -3.91 17.85 4.35
C LYS A 136 -4.98 16.91 3.79
N SER A 137 -4.59 15.88 3.04
CA SER A 137 -5.50 14.88 2.47
C SER A 137 -6.23 14.04 3.53
N ILE A 138 -5.53 13.62 4.58
CA ILE A 138 -6.11 12.91 5.73
C ILE A 138 -7.09 13.81 6.48
N LYS A 139 -6.71 15.06 6.75
CA LYS A 139 -7.59 16.05 7.41
C LYS A 139 -8.84 16.34 6.56
N LYS A 140 -8.69 16.49 5.25
CA LYS A 140 -9.81 16.72 4.31
C LYS A 140 -10.82 15.57 4.37
N ARG A 141 -10.35 14.33 4.56
CA ARG A 141 -11.20 13.13 4.71
C ARG A 141 -11.75 12.92 6.12
N ARG A 142 -11.46 13.84 7.07
CA ARG A 142 -11.87 13.76 8.47
C ARG A 142 -11.41 12.46 9.17
N ILE A 143 -10.29 11.91 8.71
CA ILE A 143 -9.67 10.71 9.29
C ILE A 143 -8.73 11.15 10.41
N LYS A 144 -8.75 10.45 11.55
CA LYS A 144 -7.77 10.67 12.62
C LYS A 144 -6.43 10.06 12.21
N LEU A 145 -5.36 10.85 12.25
CA LEU A 145 -4.03 10.38 11.86
C LEU A 145 -3.54 9.20 12.72
N SER A 146 -3.95 9.14 14.00
CA SER A 146 -3.64 8.03 14.92
C SER A 146 -4.24 6.69 14.52
N GLU A 147 -5.25 6.71 13.64
CA GLU A 147 -5.91 5.53 13.11
C GLU A 147 -5.36 5.14 11.73
N VAL A 148 -4.27 5.77 11.25
CA VAL A 148 -3.69 5.50 9.93
C VAL A 148 -2.39 4.71 10.08
N VAL A 149 -2.28 3.61 9.34
CA VAL A 149 -1.04 2.85 9.17
C VAL A 149 -0.70 2.76 7.70
N CYS A 150 0.56 3.01 7.35
CA CYS A 150 1.04 2.93 5.98
C CYS A 150 2.00 1.76 5.82
N THR A 151 1.98 1.12 4.64
CA THR A 151 2.90 0.03 4.29
C THR A 151 3.34 0.15 2.83
N THR A 152 4.39 -0.60 2.50
CA THR A 152 5.09 -0.51 1.23
C THR A 152 4.66 -1.61 0.26
N PHE A 153 4.66 -1.30 -1.03
CA PHE A 153 4.38 -2.23 -2.11
C PHE A 153 5.38 -2.04 -3.24
N SER A 154 5.90 -3.15 -3.78
CA SER A 154 6.74 -3.12 -4.98
C SER A 154 5.92 -2.69 -6.20
N VAL A 155 6.59 -2.04 -7.16
CA VAL A 155 5.92 -1.49 -8.35
C VAL A 155 6.23 -2.24 -9.64
N GLY A 156 7.08 -3.28 -9.61
CA GLY A 156 7.44 -4.03 -10.82
C GLY A 156 8.07 -3.16 -11.90
N TRP A 157 7.82 -3.52 -13.16
CA TRP A 157 8.25 -2.79 -14.37
C TRP A 157 7.15 -2.91 -15.43
N PHE A 158 6.82 -1.82 -16.11
CA PHE A 158 5.65 -1.73 -17.01
C PHE A 158 6.00 -1.23 -18.43
N GLY A 159 7.25 -1.40 -18.88
CA GLY A 159 7.65 -1.01 -20.25
C GLY A 159 8.26 0.37 -20.37
N GLU A 160 8.47 1.08 -19.25
CA GLU A 160 9.16 2.37 -19.22
C GLU A 160 10.55 2.30 -19.90
N VAL A 161 10.79 3.24 -20.83
CA VAL A 161 11.91 3.25 -21.78
C VAL A 161 13.18 3.88 -21.19
N GLU A 162 13.09 4.56 -20.04
CA GLU A 162 14.24 5.23 -19.43
C GLU A 162 15.25 4.24 -18.85
N LYS A 163 16.52 4.40 -19.23
CA LYS A 163 17.68 3.64 -18.74
C LYS A 163 18.00 3.86 -17.27
N THR A 164 17.33 4.80 -16.59
CA THR A 164 17.53 5.12 -15.18
C THR A 164 16.30 4.69 -14.40
N THR A 165 16.12 3.38 -14.26
CA THR A 165 15.16 2.87 -13.29
C THR A 165 15.62 3.31 -11.90
N LYS A 166 14.72 3.97 -11.16
CA LYS A 166 14.95 4.33 -9.76
C LYS A 166 14.49 3.19 -8.88
N ARG A 167 15.09 3.03 -7.69
CA ARG A 167 14.66 2.04 -6.72
C ARG A 167 13.45 2.57 -5.94
N VAL A 168 12.27 2.50 -6.55
CA VAL A 168 11.04 3.06 -6.01
C VAL A 168 10.09 2.01 -5.45
N LEU A 169 9.27 2.44 -4.48
CA LEU A 169 8.12 1.70 -3.97
C LEU A 169 6.89 2.60 -3.91
N LYS A 170 5.71 1.99 -3.84
CA LYS A 170 4.45 2.70 -3.53
C LYS A 170 4.11 2.53 -2.06
N ILE A 171 3.64 3.61 -1.44
CA ILE A 171 3.06 3.56 -0.09
C ILE A 171 1.53 3.58 -0.22
N LEU A 172 0.89 2.59 0.41
CA LEU A 172 -0.55 2.55 0.61
C LEU A 172 -0.83 2.65 2.11
N CYS A 173 -1.84 3.45 2.47
CA CYS A 173 -2.23 3.65 3.85
C CYS A 173 -3.61 3.05 4.11
N PHE A 174 -3.82 2.62 5.35
CA PHE A 174 -4.97 1.86 5.80
C PHE A 174 -5.46 2.40 7.14
N LEU A 175 -6.74 2.19 7.44
CA LEU A 175 -7.34 2.56 8.71
C LEU A 175 -7.24 1.40 9.71
N THR A 176 -6.56 1.65 10.82
CA THR A 176 -6.58 0.84 12.03
C THR A 176 -7.62 1.39 12.98
N GLY A 177 -8.61 0.56 13.32
CA GLY A 177 -9.65 0.88 14.29
C GLY A 177 -9.99 -0.38 15.06
N ASP A 178 -11.26 -0.78 15.04
CA ASP A 178 -11.74 -1.96 15.80
C ASP A 178 -11.32 -3.33 15.22
N THR A 179 -10.54 -3.35 14.14
CA THR A 179 -10.11 -4.58 13.46
C THR A 179 -8.62 -4.56 13.15
N VAL A 180 -7.98 -5.72 13.31
CA VAL A 180 -6.58 -5.97 12.92
C VAL A 180 -6.43 -6.19 11.42
N ASN A 181 -7.52 -6.44 10.69
CA ASN A 181 -7.47 -6.66 9.24
C ASN A 181 -7.45 -5.33 8.47
N LEU A 182 -6.32 -4.62 8.59
CA LEU A 182 -6.11 -3.32 7.97
C LEU A 182 -6.25 -3.34 6.44
N TYR A 183 -5.92 -4.46 5.78
CA TYR A 183 -5.98 -4.60 4.32
C TYR A 183 -7.38 -4.39 3.75
N MET A 184 -8.42 -4.53 4.56
CA MET A 184 -9.80 -4.27 4.15
C MET A 184 -10.18 -2.78 4.23
N ARG A 185 -9.34 -1.92 4.80
CA ARG A 185 -9.68 -0.52 5.06
C ARG A 185 -8.68 0.47 4.44
N PRO A 186 -8.42 0.42 3.12
CA PRO A 186 -7.50 1.34 2.48
C PRO A 186 -8.00 2.79 2.56
N VAL A 187 -7.06 3.73 2.71
CA VAL A 187 -7.28 5.15 2.48
C VAL A 187 -7.18 5.38 0.97
N GLU A 188 -8.31 5.22 0.29
CA GLU A 188 -8.37 5.21 -1.16
C GLU A 188 -8.08 6.56 -1.82
N GLY A 189 -7.62 6.47 -3.07
CA GLY A 189 -7.36 7.64 -3.91
C GLY A 189 -6.08 8.40 -3.60
N ILE A 190 -5.27 7.94 -2.65
CA ILE A 190 -3.94 8.48 -2.37
C ILE A 190 -2.89 7.52 -2.95
N THR A 191 -2.04 8.01 -3.85
CA THR A 191 -0.86 7.29 -4.32
C THR A 191 0.38 8.07 -3.93
N ILE A 192 1.33 7.38 -3.27
CA ILE A 192 2.59 7.96 -2.83
C ILE A 192 3.70 7.09 -3.40
N VAL A 193 4.68 7.70 -4.06
CA VAL A 193 5.89 7.02 -4.56
C VAL A 193 7.09 7.51 -3.77
N VAL A 194 7.86 6.57 -3.23
CA VAL A 194 9.08 6.84 -2.47
C VAL A 194 10.27 6.30 -3.27
N ASP A 195 11.31 7.13 -3.40
CA ASP A 195 12.63 6.71 -3.88
C ASP A 195 13.47 6.27 -2.68
N LEU A 196 13.85 4.99 -2.65
CA LEU A 196 14.58 4.40 -1.52
C LEU A 196 16.05 4.83 -1.46
N ASP A 197 16.65 5.26 -2.57
CA ASP A 197 18.07 5.63 -2.57
C ASP A 197 18.28 6.99 -1.90
N VAL A 198 17.32 7.90 -2.03
CA VAL A 198 17.32 9.21 -1.34
C VAL A 198 16.42 9.25 -0.10
N MET A 199 15.56 8.25 0.07
CA MET A 199 14.55 8.16 1.15
C MET A 199 13.60 9.36 1.18
N GLU A 200 13.03 9.70 0.02
CA GLU A 200 12.12 10.83 -0.15
C GLU A 200 10.87 10.46 -0.95
N ILE A 201 9.76 11.16 -0.66
CA ILE A 201 8.55 11.09 -1.48
C ILE A 201 8.80 11.87 -2.77
N VAL A 202 8.85 11.14 -3.89
CA VAL A 202 9.15 11.70 -5.23
C VAL A 202 7.90 11.95 -6.06
N ASP A 203 6.77 11.32 -5.72
CA ASP A 203 5.47 11.59 -6.34
C ASP A 203 4.33 11.42 -5.33
N TYR A 204 3.32 12.27 -5.45
CA TYR A 204 2.14 12.28 -4.58
C TYR A 204 0.89 12.68 -5.36
N LYS A 205 -0.12 11.80 -5.36
CA LYS A 205 -1.41 12.03 -6.02
C LYS A 205 -2.55 11.79 -5.04
N ASP A 206 -3.47 12.74 -4.97
CA ASP A 206 -4.72 12.64 -4.20
C ASP A 206 -5.92 12.89 -5.11
N SER A 207 -6.57 11.82 -5.57
CA SER A 207 -7.77 11.84 -6.42
C SER A 207 -8.70 10.71 -6.02
N TRP A 208 -10.02 10.94 -5.95
CA TRP A 208 -10.97 9.89 -5.56
C TRP A 208 -10.93 8.70 -6.54
N ALA A 209 -10.33 7.59 -6.09
CA ALA A 209 -10.07 6.39 -6.87
C ALA A 209 -9.58 6.73 -8.29
N ASN A 210 -10.21 6.14 -9.30
CA ASN A 210 -9.95 6.39 -10.71
C ASN A 210 -11.06 7.20 -11.40
N TRP A 211 -12.01 7.78 -10.66
CA TRP A 211 -13.13 8.50 -11.26
C TRP A 211 -12.97 10.02 -11.22
N LYS A 212 -13.45 10.67 -12.28
CA LYS A 212 -13.70 12.11 -12.34
C LYS A 212 -15.12 12.32 -12.82
N PHE A 213 -15.88 13.17 -12.15
CA PHE A 213 -17.23 13.54 -12.57
C PHE A 213 -17.54 14.95 -12.07
N HIS A 214 -18.55 15.56 -12.69
CA HIS A 214 -19.14 16.81 -12.27
C HIS A 214 -20.51 16.52 -11.64
N LEU A 215 -20.78 17.12 -10.49
CA LEU A 215 -22.07 17.05 -9.81
C LEU A 215 -22.71 18.43 -9.85
N GLY A 216 -23.85 18.53 -10.55
CA GLY A 216 -24.66 19.73 -10.70
C GLY A 216 -25.99 19.63 -9.97
N PHE A 217 -26.66 20.77 -9.86
CA PHE A 217 -28.00 20.92 -9.31
C PHE A 217 -28.91 21.60 -10.33
N ASP A 218 -30.13 21.10 -10.49
CA ASP A 218 -31.18 21.68 -11.31
C ASP A 218 -32.50 21.72 -10.52
N VAL A 219 -33.29 22.78 -10.72
CA VAL A 219 -34.52 23.01 -9.95
C VAL A 219 -35.63 22.00 -10.31
N ARG A 220 -35.60 21.46 -11.54
CA ARG A 220 -36.53 20.45 -12.02
C ARG A 220 -36.01 19.04 -11.73
N ALA A 221 -34.76 18.77 -12.10
CA ALA A 221 -34.17 17.42 -12.07
C ALA A 221 -33.41 17.06 -10.79
N SER A 222 -33.18 18.03 -9.88
CA SER A 222 -32.33 17.89 -8.70
C SER A 222 -30.87 17.55 -9.06
N ALA A 223 -30.29 16.49 -8.52
CA ALA A 223 -28.91 16.11 -8.76
C ALA A 223 -28.66 15.68 -10.22
N VAL A 224 -27.63 16.25 -10.84
CA VAL A 224 -27.19 15.94 -12.20
C VAL A 224 -25.74 15.48 -12.18
N ILE A 225 -25.45 14.27 -12.63
CA ILE A 225 -24.07 13.79 -12.81
C ILE A 225 -23.68 14.00 -14.27
N SER A 226 -22.53 14.61 -14.52
CA SER A 226 -22.01 14.80 -15.87
C SER A 226 -20.50 14.58 -15.97
N LEU A 227 -20.02 14.39 -17.19
CA LEU A 227 -18.61 14.20 -17.54
C LEU A 227 -17.92 13.07 -16.74
N ALA A 228 -18.68 12.05 -16.35
CA ALA A 228 -18.15 10.96 -15.56
C ALA A 228 -17.19 10.14 -16.41
N SER A 229 -15.95 10.06 -15.96
CA SER A 229 -14.84 9.44 -16.66
C SER A 229 -14.02 8.59 -15.69
N VAL A 230 -13.56 7.44 -16.15
CA VAL A 230 -12.74 6.51 -15.39
C VAL A 230 -11.33 6.45 -15.97
N GLN A 231 -10.32 6.51 -15.12
CA GLN A 231 -8.92 6.31 -15.49
C GLN A 231 -8.63 4.81 -15.51
N GLU A 232 -8.10 4.33 -16.64
CA GLU A 232 -7.55 2.98 -16.72
C GLU A 232 -6.20 2.94 -15.98
N LEU A 233 -5.92 1.86 -15.25
CA LEU A 233 -4.70 1.74 -14.44
C LEU A 233 -3.42 1.73 -15.29
N GLU A 234 -3.53 1.26 -16.55
CA GLU A 234 -2.42 1.14 -17.48
C GLU A 234 -2.19 2.39 -18.34
N HIS A 235 -3.15 3.33 -18.37
CA HIS A 235 -3.09 4.51 -19.23
C HIS A 235 -3.30 5.80 -18.43
N THR A 236 -2.59 6.87 -18.81
CA THR A 236 -2.81 8.20 -18.25
C THR A 236 -4.12 8.84 -18.71
N MET A 237 -4.83 8.22 -19.66
CA MET A 237 -6.05 8.71 -20.28
C MET A 237 -7.30 8.37 -19.46
N TYR A 238 -8.24 9.32 -19.40
CA TYR A 238 -9.57 9.11 -18.85
C TYR A 238 -10.54 8.69 -19.95
N LYS A 239 -11.27 7.59 -19.74
CA LYS A 239 -12.34 7.13 -20.61
C LYS A 239 -13.68 7.66 -20.10
N GLN A 240 -14.38 8.43 -20.92
CA GLN A 240 -15.71 8.91 -20.59
C GLN A 240 -16.71 7.74 -20.58
N VAL A 241 -17.58 7.70 -19.55
CA VAL A 241 -18.62 6.67 -19.39
C VAL A 241 -20.00 7.28 -19.71
N PRO A 242 -20.73 7.98 -18.82
CA PRO A 242 -21.83 8.84 -19.24
C PRO A 242 -21.43 10.32 -19.34
N TYR A 243 -21.87 10.99 -20.40
CA TYR A 243 -21.74 12.44 -20.54
C TYR A 243 -22.63 13.20 -19.55
N LYS A 244 -23.88 12.78 -19.37
CA LYS A 244 -24.85 13.40 -18.45
C LYS A 244 -25.95 12.39 -18.06
N GLY A 245 -26.32 12.35 -16.79
CA GLY A 245 -27.41 11.53 -16.26
C GLY A 245 -28.12 12.22 -15.10
N PHE A 246 -29.44 12.09 -15.05
CA PHE A 246 -30.34 12.67 -14.03
C PHE A 246 -31.72 11.99 -14.12
N VAL A 247 -32.56 12.15 -13.10
CA VAL A 247 -33.95 11.68 -13.16
C VAL A 247 -34.76 12.66 -14.00
N SER A 248 -35.21 12.22 -15.17
CA SER A 248 -35.88 13.11 -16.12
C SER A 248 -37.33 13.41 -15.73
N GLU A 249 -38.03 12.43 -15.17
CA GLU A 249 -39.43 12.53 -14.79
C GLU A 249 -39.81 11.39 -13.82
N LEU A 250 -40.86 11.59 -13.04
CA LEU A 250 -41.50 10.54 -12.24
C LEU A 250 -43.00 10.61 -12.48
N PHE A 251 -43.64 9.46 -12.71
CA PHE A 251 -45.08 9.36 -12.95
C PHE A 251 -45.72 8.48 -11.88
N VAL A 252 -46.67 9.03 -11.12
CA VAL A 252 -47.33 8.35 -9.99
C VAL A 252 -48.84 8.26 -10.21
N PRO A 253 -49.32 7.29 -11.02
CA PRO A 253 -50.74 7.13 -11.33
C PRO A 253 -51.49 6.33 -10.28
N TYR A 254 -52.48 6.96 -9.63
CA TYR A 254 -53.44 6.25 -8.80
C TYR A 254 -54.36 5.37 -9.67
N GLN A 255 -54.81 4.25 -9.11
CA GLN A 255 -55.61 3.24 -9.81
C GLN A 255 -57.07 3.18 -9.31
N ASP A 256 -57.52 4.22 -8.61
CA ASP A 256 -58.89 4.34 -8.13
C ASP A 256 -59.71 5.19 -9.12
N PRO A 257 -60.73 4.60 -9.77
CA PRO A 257 -61.52 5.29 -10.80
C PRO A 257 -62.63 6.19 -10.23
N THR A 258 -62.79 6.29 -8.91
CA THR A 258 -63.77 7.18 -8.28
C THR A 258 -63.47 8.66 -8.57
N GLU A 259 -64.49 9.52 -8.47
CA GLU A 259 -64.39 10.95 -8.78
C GLU A 259 -63.27 11.65 -8.00
N GLU A 260 -62.99 11.18 -6.78
CA GLU A 260 -62.00 11.74 -5.86
C GLU A 260 -60.54 11.37 -6.21
N TRP A 261 -60.31 10.42 -7.12
CA TRP A 261 -58.99 9.84 -7.37
C TRP A 261 -58.60 9.67 -8.83
N TYR A 262 -59.55 9.58 -9.77
CA TYR A 262 -59.26 9.26 -11.18
C TYR A 262 -58.25 10.21 -11.86
N TYR A 263 -58.15 11.45 -11.37
CA TYR A 263 -57.28 12.50 -11.92
C TYR A 263 -55.90 12.59 -11.25
N LYS A 264 -55.63 11.81 -10.21
CA LYS A 264 -54.35 11.85 -9.48
C LYS A 264 -53.30 11.01 -10.19
N THR A 265 -52.62 11.63 -11.15
CA THR A 265 -51.55 10.99 -11.93
C THR A 265 -50.36 11.93 -12.05
N LEU A 266 -49.68 12.16 -10.94
CA LEU A 266 -48.67 13.22 -10.80
C LEU A 266 -47.47 12.98 -11.72
N PHE A 267 -46.95 14.08 -12.27
CA PHE A 267 -45.65 14.14 -12.92
C PHE A 267 -44.70 14.98 -12.06
N ASP A 268 -44.13 14.39 -11.01
CA ASP A 268 -43.52 15.13 -9.91
C ASP A 268 -42.42 16.11 -10.36
N ALA A 269 -41.54 15.73 -11.30
CA ALA A 269 -40.48 16.62 -11.74
C ALA A 269 -41.04 17.74 -12.63
N GLY A 270 -41.99 17.44 -13.51
CA GLY A 270 -42.64 18.42 -14.39
C GLY A 270 -43.60 19.39 -13.69
N GLU A 271 -44.36 18.91 -12.71
CA GLU A 271 -45.44 19.65 -12.04
C GLU A 271 -44.98 20.34 -10.75
N LEU A 272 -44.05 19.71 -10.00
CA LEU A 272 -43.63 20.20 -8.68
C LEU A 272 -42.14 20.55 -8.62
N GLY A 273 -41.31 19.89 -9.44
CA GLY A 273 -39.85 20.09 -9.51
C GLY A 273 -39.10 19.40 -8.38
N PHE A 274 -38.29 18.38 -8.70
CA PHE A 274 -37.53 17.64 -7.68
C PHE A 274 -36.50 18.49 -6.96
N GLY A 275 -35.84 19.41 -7.68
CA GLY A 275 -34.91 20.35 -7.05
C GLY A 275 -35.63 21.33 -6.12
N LEU A 276 -36.81 21.80 -6.51
CA LEU A 276 -37.63 22.70 -5.71
C LEU A 276 -38.15 22.03 -4.42
N LEU A 277 -38.54 20.76 -4.51
CA LEU A 277 -38.98 19.94 -3.37
C LEU A 277 -37.83 19.37 -2.53
N THR A 278 -36.57 19.67 -2.86
CA THR A 278 -35.43 19.15 -2.11
C THR A 278 -35.41 19.71 -0.69
N VAL A 279 -35.42 18.81 0.29
CA VAL A 279 -35.32 19.16 1.71
C VAL A 279 -33.86 19.31 2.14
N SER A 280 -33.59 20.30 3.00
CA SER A 280 -32.27 20.46 3.61
C SER A 280 -31.91 19.26 4.47
N LEU A 281 -30.82 18.59 4.11
CA LEU A 281 -30.34 17.42 4.83
C LEU A 281 -29.74 17.85 6.19
N GLN A 282 -30.20 17.20 7.27
CA GLN A 282 -29.68 17.44 8.63
C GLN A 282 -28.47 16.53 8.91
N PRO A 283 -27.29 17.10 9.25
CA PRO A 283 -26.12 16.31 9.62
C PRO A 283 -26.40 15.38 10.81
N LEU A 284 -25.83 14.17 10.79
CA LEU A 284 -25.83 13.17 11.87
C LEU A 284 -27.16 12.45 12.18
N THR A 285 -28.30 12.84 11.59
CA THR A 285 -29.56 12.09 11.76
C THR A 285 -29.71 10.97 10.73
N ASN A 286 -29.35 11.22 9.47
CA ASN A 286 -29.59 10.32 8.34
C ASN A 286 -28.32 9.95 7.55
N TYR A 287 -27.13 10.45 7.94
CA TYR A 287 -25.92 10.40 7.09
C TYR A 287 -24.65 10.05 7.87
N PRO A 288 -23.67 9.39 7.22
CA PRO A 288 -22.36 9.12 7.82
C PRO A 288 -21.61 10.38 8.22
N GLY A 289 -20.84 10.34 9.32
CA GLY A 289 -20.10 11.49 9.84
C GLY A 289 -19.01 12.04 8.90
N ASN A 290 -18.58 11.24 7.91
CA ASN A 290 -17.60 11.63 6.90
C ASN A 290 -18.24 12.25 5.63
N ALA A 291 -19.53 12.56 5.64
CA ALA A 291 -20.22 13.20 4.53
C ALA A 291 -19.82 14.67 4.34
N GLU A 292 -19.58 15.06 3.10
CA GLU A 292 -19.48 16.45 2.64
C GLU A 292 -20.81 16.90 2.02
N PHE A 293 -21.28 18.09 2.38
CA PHE A 293 -22.57 18.62 1.96
C PHE A 293 -22.41 19.74 0.96
N PHE A 294 -23.38 19.87 0.05
CA PHE A 294 -23.38 20.86 -1.00
C PHE A 294 -24.69 21.65 -0.98
N ASP A 295 -24.60 22.94 -1.25
CA ASP A 295 -25.76 23.82 -1.30
C ASP A 295 -26.27 23.97 -2.74
N GLY A 296 -27.57 24.20 -2.87
CA GLY A 296 -28.25 24.47 -4.13
C GLY A 296 -28.76 25.90 -4.19
N CYS A 297 -29.02 26.39 -5.40
CA CYS A 297 -29.64 27.69 -5.63
C CYS A 297 -30.75 27.54 -6.66
N TYR A 298 -31.86 28.25 -6.47
CA TYR A 298 -32.97 28.32 -7.40
C TYR A 298 -33.54 29.74 -7.48
N ALA A 299 -34.35 30.02 -8.49
CA ALA A 299 -35.04 31.30 -8.60
C ALA A 299 -36.40 31.24 -7.89
N SER A 300 -36.66 32.23 -7.03
CA SER A 300 -37.99 32.52 -6.48
C SER A 300 -38.98 32.92 -7.58
N GLN A 301 -40.27 33.03 -7.25
CA GLN A 301 -41.31 33.48 -8.18
C GLN A 301 -41.01 34.84 -8.83
N ASP A 302 -40.32 35.72 -8.12
CA ASP A 302 -39.88 37.04 -8.61
C ASP A 302 -38.49 37.03 -9.30
N GLY A 303 -37.87 35.85 -9.43
CA GLY A 303 -36.54 35.67 -9.99
C GLY A 303 -35.38 35.90 -9.00
N SER A 304 -35.67 36.24 -7.75
CA SER A 304 -34.61 36.41 -6.73
C SER A 304 -33.94 35.07 -6.39
N PRO A 305 -32.62 35.06 -6.11
CA PRO A 305 -31.89 33.82 -5.83
C PRO A 305 -32.21 33.30 -4.42
N MET A 306 -32.70 32.06 -4.35
CA MET A 306 -33.00 31.34 -3.12
C MET A 306 -31.99 30.22 -2.93
N LYS A 307 -31.35 30.18 -1.75
CA LYS A 307 -30.37 29.15 -1.40
C LYS A 307 -31.02 28.04 -0.58
N ILE A 308 -30.81 26.79 -1.00
CA ILE A 308 -31.18 25.60 -0.22
C ILE A 308 -29.89 25.02 0.35
N LYS A 309 -29.81 24.91 1.67
CA LYS A 309 -28.62 24.34 2.32
C LYS A 309 -28.64 22.82 2.24
N ASN A 310 -27.47 22.21 2.07
CA ASN A 310 -27.29 20.76 2.14
C ASN A 310 -28.27 19.98 1.24
N VAL A 311 -28.32 20.28 -0.06
CA VAL A 311 -29.24 19.63 -1.03
C VAL A 311 -28.80 18.21 -1.41
N PHE A 312 -27.51 17.92 -1.35
CA PHE A 312 -26.94 16.58 -1.51
C PHE A 312 -25.67 16.44 -0.70
N TYR A 313 -25.25 15.19 -0.50
CA TYR A 313 -24.04 14.84 0.23
C TYR A 313 -23.23 13.80 -0.54
N LEU A 314 -21.90 13.88 -0.41
CA LEU A 314 -20.96 12.90 -0.94
C LEU A 314 -20.16 12.31 0.21
N PHE A 315 -20.03 10.99 0.24
CA PHE A 315 -19.32 10.29 1.30
C PHE A 315 -18.67 9.02 0.76
N GLU A 316 -17.57 8.62 1.39
CA GLU A 316 -16.98 7.31 1.18
C GLU A 316 -17.62 6.32 2.15
N LYS A 317 -17.96 5.13 1.67
CA LYS A 317 -18.52 4.07 2.51
C LYS A 317 -17.67 2.82 2.38
N TYR A 318 -17.28 2.25 3.52
CA TYR A 318 -16.79 0.88 3.55
C TYR A 318 -17.97 -0.08 3.27
N SER A 319 -17.88 -0.86 2.20
CA SER A 319 -18.98 -1.73 1.72
C SER A 319 -19.23 -2.97 2.59
N GLY A 320 -18.38 -3.23 3.60
CA GLY A 320 -18.49 -4.42 4.46
C GLY A 320 -17.77 -5.63 3.90
N ASP A 321 -17.92 -5.89 2.60
CA ASP A 321 -17.37 -7.06 1.90
C ASP A 321 -16.10 -6.77 1.10
N SER A 322 -15.27 -7.80 0.91
CA SER A 322 -14.13 -7.76 -0.01
C SER A 322 -14.63 -7.60 -1.45
N ALA A 323 -14.11 -6.61 -2.18
CA ALA A 323 -14.38 -6.47 -3.62
C ALA A 323 -13.99 -7.74 -4.39
N TRP A 324 -12.92 -8.40 -3.95
CA TRP A 324 -12.50 -9.74 -4.34
C TRP A 324 -11.56 -10.30 -3.26
N ARG A 325 -11.44 -11.62 -3.15
CA ARG A 325 -10.46 -12.25 -2.25
C ARG A 325 -9.85 -13.49 -2.87
N HIS A 326 -8.58 -13.72 -2.57
CA HIS A 326 -7.90 -14.99 -2.83
C HIS A 326 -7.03 -15.31 -1.61
N THR A 327 -7.00 -16.57 -1.18
CA THR A 327 -6.17 -17.01 -0.06
C THR A 327 -5.17 -18.03 -0.59
N LYS A 328 -3.89 -17.66 -0.59
CA LYS A 328 -2.78 -18.55 -0.94
C LYS A 328 -2.24 -19.18 0.34
N ILE A 329 -2.17 -20.51 0.39
CA ILE A 329 -1.57 -21.25 1.49
C ILE A 329 -0.08 -21.40 1.18
N GLY A 330 0.81 -20.89 2.06
CA GLY A 330 2.27 -21.02 1.90
C GLY A 330 3.18 -19.94 2.52
N ILE A 331 2.71 -19.14 3.49
CA ILE A 331 3.58 -18.19 4.23
C ILE A 331 3.95 -18.86 5.57
N PRO A 332 5.24 -19.09 5.90
CA PRO A 332 5.64 -19.55 7.23
C PRO A 332 5.36 -18.43 8.24
N GLY A 333 4.72 -18.78 9.36
CA GLY A 333 4.44 -17.87 10.47
C GLY A 333 5.62 -17.64 11.40
#